data_AF-A0A7W7G7K4-F1
#
_entry.id   AF-A0A7W7G7K4-F1
#
_cell.length_a   1.000
_cell.length_b   1.000
_cell.length_c   1.000
_cell.angle_alpha   90.00
_cell.angle_beta   90.00
_cell.angle_gamma   90.00
#
_symmetry.space_group_name_H-M   'P 1'
#
loop_
_entity.id
_entity.type
_entity.pdbx_description
1 polymer ?
#
loop_
_entity_poly.entity_id
_entity_poly.type
_entity_poly.pdbx_seq_one_letter_code
_entity_poly.pdbx_strand_id
1 'polypeptide(L)'
;MTEQNGTVGNDPVRNDSVWNDTVWNGAEDDTATWDAFTPVNRAAPPPEPSPPPLPPEPPAPRPARRAVRGTLLAVAAVALAAVTVGVQWADRAAWIADRYPDEAIKDVGPGAIGTLHGMSWGAALAVQPPPPGGVPGVTTLLADVRLTPASAEAVRDYLTPRFEVRDRAGHRWEALPASTPISSDLAPGEETRFQVVSAVPETVSGTAELVLTYSPAETLRFAR
;
A
#
# COMPACT_ATOMS: atom_id res chain seq x y z
N MET A 1 45.15 -22.92 -15.39
CA MET A 1 45.05 -24.00 -14.39
C MET A 1 44.59 -23.35 -13.10
N THR A 2 43.35 -23.46 -12.62
CA THR A 2 42.20 -24.27 -13.02
C THR A 2 40.96 -23.53 -12.49
N GLU A 3 39.87 -23.59 -13.26
CA GLU A 3 38.54 -23.07 -12.95
C GLU A 3 37.98 -23.61 -11.63
N GLN A 4 37.06 -22.87 -10.99
CA GLN A 4 35.77 -23.43 -10.62
C GLN A 4 34.74 -22.32 -10.38
N ASN A 5 33.81 -22.23 -11.34
CA ASN A 5 32.62 -21.38 -11.36
C ASN A 5 31.47 -22.21 -10.76
N GLY A 6 30.96 -21.83 -9.59
CA GLY A 6 29.86 -22.51 -8.91
C GLY A 6 28.55 -21.74 -9.07
N THR A 7 27.76 -22.09 -10.09
CA THR A 7 26.39 -21.63 -10.28
C THR A 7 25.45 -22.55 -9.50
N VAL A 8 24.81 -22.04 -8.44
CA VAL A 8 23.73 -22.74 -7.72
C VAL A 8 22.41 -22.10 -8.14
N GLY A 9 21.52 -22.93 -8.69
CA GLY A 9 20.22 -22.55 -9.21
C GLY A 9 19.23 -22.20 -8.10
N ASN A 10 18.43 -21.16 -8.36
CA ASN A 10 17.21 -20.86 -7.61
C ASN A 10 16.03 -21.44 -8.38
N ASP A 11 15.44 -22.50 -7.84
CA ASP A 11 14.11 -22.97 -8.22
C ASP A 11 13.05 -22.00 -7.70
N PRO A 12 12.07 -21.57 -8.51
CA PRO A 12 10.92 -20.84 -8.00
C PRO A 12 9.91 -21.79 -7.35
N VAL A 13 9.67 -21.56 -6.06
CA VAL A 13 8.59 -22.18 -5.27
C VAL A 13 7.24 -21.84 -5.90
N ARG A 14 6.59 -22.88 -6.42
CA ARG A 14 5.24 -22.88 -6.99
C ARG A 14 4.24 -22.82 -5.83
N ASN A 15 3.55 -21.70 -5.69
CA ASN A 15 2.56 -21.49 -4.63
C ASN A 15 1.17 -21.88 -5.16
N ASP A 16 0.85 -23.17 -5.07
CA ASP A 16 -0.46 -23.72 -5.44
C ASP A 16 -1.50 -23.34 -4.38
N SER A 17 -2.13 -22.18 -4.58
CA SER A 17 -3.25 -21.72 -3.76
C SER A 17 -4.53 -22.42 -4.21
N VAL A 18 -4.80 -23.54 -3.55
CA VAL A 18 -6.07 -24.28 -3.57
C VAL A 18 -7.17 -23.37 -3.01
N TRP A 19 -8.07 -22.92 -3.87
CA TRP A 19 -9.30 -22.25 -3.45
C TRP A 19 -10.32 -23.30 -3.02
N ASN A 20 -10.73 -23.21 -1.76
CA ASN A 20 -11.78 -24.00 -1.13
C ASN A 20 -13.12 -23.86 -1.87
N ASP A 21 -13.67 -25.00 -2.29
CA ASP A 21 -15.07 -25.15 -2.67
C ASP A 21 -15.96 -24.88 -1.44
N THR A 22 -16.78 -23.83 -1.56
CA THR A 22 -17.84 -23.53 -0.60
C THR A 22 -19.06 -24.38 -0.97
N VAL A 23 -19.22 -25.51 -0.28
CA VAL A 23 -20.43 -26.34 -0.34
C VAL A 23 -21.58 -25.59 0.34
N TRP A 24 -22.52 -25.11 -0.46
CA TRP A 24 -23.82 -24.59 0.00
C TRP A 24 -24.76 -25.77 0.26
N ASN A 25 -24.97 -26.11 1.53
CA ASN A 25 -26.07 -26.96 1.99
C ASN A 25 -27.15 -26.04 2.58
N GLY A 26 -28.20 -25.78 1.79
CA GLY A 26 -29.41 -25.10 2.24
C GLY A 26 -30.61 -25.96 1.91
N ALA A 27 -31.10 -26.68 2.93
CA ALA A 27 -32.38 -27.36 2.92
C ALA A 27 -33.50 -26.32 3.11
N GLU A 28 -34.59 -26.44 2.36
CA GLU A 28 -35.88 -25.89 2.76
C GLU A 28 -37.00 -26.71 2.11
N ASP A 29 -37.71 -27.41 2.99
CA ASP A 29 -39.04 -27.98 2.78
C ASP A 29 -40.02 -26.87 2.38
N ASP A 30 -40.88 -27.12 1.40
CA ASP A 30 -42.21 -26.52 1.41
C ASP A 30 -43.22 -27.42 0.70
N THR A 31 -43.95 -28.17 1.53
CA THR A 31 -45.16 -28.91 1.21
C THR A 31 -46.36 -27.98 1.30
N ALA A 32 -47.08 -27.75 0.19
CA ALA A 32 -48.46 -27.27 0.24
C ALA A 32 -49.29 -27.82 -0.92
N THR A 33 -50.02 -28.88 -0.58
CA THR A 33 -51.12 -29.53 -1.28
C THR A 33 -52.32 -28.59 -1.40
N TRP A 34 -52.93 -28.47 -2.58
CA TRP A 34 -54.36 -28.17 -2.72
C TRP A 34 -54.96 -28.94 -3.89
N ASP A 35 -55.92 -29.78 -3.54
CA ASP A 35 -56.68 -30.71 -4.38
C ASP A 35 -57.91 -30.05 -5.06
N ALA A 36 -58.23 -30.64 -6.21
CA ALA A 36 -59.57 -30.87 -6.81
C ALA A 36 -60.46 -29.69 -7.23
N PHE A 37 -60.98 -29.74 -8.48
CA PHE A 37 -62.43 -29.91 -8.78
C PHE A 37 -62.72 -30.00 -10.30
N THR A 38 -62.92 -31.26 -10.73
CA THR A 38 -63.97 -31.80 -11.63
C THR A 38 -64.04 -31.58 -13.16
N PRO A 39 -64.39 -32.64 -13.93
CA PRO A 39 -64.61 -32.61 -15.38
C PRO A 39 -66.09 -32.43 -15.75
N VAL A 40 -66.36 -31.68 -16.84
CA VAL A 40 -67.68 -31.65 -17.50
C VAL A 40 -67.52 -31.94 -18.98
N ASN A 41 -68.38 -32.83 -19.47
CA ASN A 41 -68.32 -33.53 -20.74
C ASN A 41 -69.30 -32.90 -21.76
N ARG A 42 -68.83 -32.78 -23.02
CA ARG A 42 -69.52 -32.69 -24.34
C ARG A 42 -70.74 -31.78 -24.56
N ALA A 43 -70.58 -30.92 -25.58
CA ALA A 43 -71.40 -30.98 -26.79
C ALA A 43 -70.57 -30.53 -28.02
N ALA A 44 -70.78 -31.18 -29.16
CA ALA A 44 -70.44 -30.70 -30.51
C ALA A 44 -71.76 -30.57 -31.29
N PRO A 45 -71.87 -29.95 -32.49
CA PRO A 45 -71.05 -28.98 -33.22
C PRO A 45 -71.91 -27.75 -33.69
N PRO A 46 -71.38 -26.84 -34.53
CA PRO A 46 -71.85 -26.78 -35.93
C PRO A 46 -70.72 -26.51 -36.96
N PRO A 47 -70.95 -26.73 -38.26
CA PRO A 47 -69.94 -26.53 -39.31
C PRO A 47 -69.54 -25.05 -39.50
N GLU A 48 -68.28 -24.87 -39.88
CA GLU A 48 -67.58 -23.60 -40.09
C GLU A 48 -68.26 -22.70 -41.16
N PRO A 49 -68.48 -21.41 -40.88
CA PRO A 49 -68.55 -20.41 -41.92
C PRO A 49 -67.15 -20.16 -42.51
N SER A 50 -67.07 -20.09 -43.83
CA SER A 50 -65.84 -19.87 -44.60
C SER A 50 -65.01 -18.69 -44.06
N PRO A 51 -63.67 -18.78 -44.02
CA PRO A 51 -62.84 -17.70 -43.51
C PRO A 51 -62.99 -16.46 -44.40
N PRO A 52 -63.15 -15.26 -43.80
CA PRO A 52 -63.01 -14.02 -44.53
C PRO A 52 -61.59 -13.89 -45.10
N PRO A 53 -61.40 -13.14 -46.20
CA PRO A 53 -60.09 -12.94 -46.81
C PRO A 53 -59.08 -12.45 -45.76
N LEU A 54 -57.89 -13.06 -45.74
CA LEU A 54 -56.80 -12.72 -44.84
C LEU A 54 -56.54 -11.20 -44.89
N PRO A 55 -56.43 -10.51 -43.74
CA PRO A 55 -55.95 -9.14 -43.72
C PRO A 55 -54.55 -9.07 -44.35
N PRO A 56 -54.20 -7.95 -45.01
CA PRO A 56 -52.89 -7.81 -45.62
C PRO A 56 -51.80 -8.08 -44.58
N GLU A 57 -50.85 -8.92 -44.96
CA GLU A 57 -49.71 -9.32 -44.14
C GLU A 57 -49.03 -8.05 -43.57
N PRO A 58 -48.85 -7.95 -42.24
CA PRO A 58 -48.24 -6.77 -41.64
C PRO A 58 -46.85 -6.57 -42.25
N PRO A 59 -46.47 -5.33 -42.60
CA PRO A 59 -45.18 -5.07 -43.22
C PRO A 59 -44.07 -5.59 -42.31
N ALA A 60 -43.16 -6.39 -42.88
CA ALA A 60 -42.03 -6.97 -42.17
C ALA A 60 -41.32 -5.90 -41.31
N PRO A 61 -41.00 -6.20 -40.04
CA PRO A 61 -40.37 -5.23 -39.15
C PRO A 61 -39.02 -4.83 -39.74
N ARG A 62 -38.93 -3.57 -40.20
CA ARG A 62 -37.67 -3.02 -40.74
C ARG A 62 -36.59 -3.10 -39.67
N PRO A 63 -35.49 -3.86 -39.87
CA PRO A 63 -34.45 -3.92 -38.86
C PRO A 63 -33.57 -2.66 -38.89
N ALA A 64 -33.11 -2.29 -37.69
CA ALA A 64 -31.76 -1.79 -37.44
C ALA A 64 -31.37 -0.31 -37.72
N ARG A 65 -32.28 0.68 -37.65
CA ARG A 65 -31.83 2.09 -37.45
C ARG A 65 -31.77 2.53 -35.98
N ARG A 66 -32.63 1.97 -35.12
CA ARG A 66 -32.63 2.26 -33.67
C ARG A 66 -31.51 1.56 -32.92
N ALA A 67 -31.17 0.33 -33.32
CA ALA A 67 -30.10 -0.46 -32.68
C ALA A 67 -28.73 0.24 -32.79
N VAL A 68 -28.35 0.72 -33.98
CA VAL A 68 -27.06 1.40 -34.21
C VAL A 68 -26.94 2.70 -33.40
N ARG A 69 -28.02 3.50 -33.30
CA ARG A 69 -28.04 4.71 -32.47
C ARG A 69 -27.92 4.38 -30.99
N GLY A 70 -28.58 3.32 -30.53
CA GLY A 70 -28.46 2.84 -29.15
C GLY A 70 -27.04 2.42 -28.80
N THR A 71 -26.37 1.68 -29.70
CA THR A 71 -24.98 1.25 -29.50
C THR A 71 -24.01 2.43 -29.49
N LEU A 72 -24.16 3.40 -30.39
CA LEU A 72 -23.31 4.61 -30.40
C LEU A 72 -23.48 5.44 -29.13
N LEU A 73 -24.70 5.60 -28.64
CA LEU A 73 -24.96 6.29 -27.37
C LEU A 73 -24.37 5.56 -26.17
N ALA A 74 -24.45 4.22 -26.15
CA ALA A 74 -23.83 3.41 -25.10
C ALA A 74 -22.29 3.55 -25.12
N VAL A 75 -21.67 3.50 -26.30
CA VAL A 75 -20.22 3.71 -26.44
C VAL A 75 -19.82 5.12 -26.00
N ALA A 76 -20.59 6.14 -26.40
CA ALA A 76 -20.34 7.52 -25.97
C ALA A 76 -20.47 7.69 -24.45
N ALA A 77 -21.48 7.07 -23.83
CA ALA A 77 -21.67 7.10 -22.39
C ALA A 77 -20.50 6.42 -21.64
N VAL A 78 -20.03 5.27 -22.13
CA VAL A 78 -18.86 4.56 -21.56
C VAL A 78 -17.59 5.40 -21.72
N ALA A 79 -17.37 6.00 -22.89
CA ALA A 79 -16.22 6.88 -23.12
C ALA A 79 -16.25 8.09 -22.17
N LEU A 80 -17.41 8.72 -22.00
CA LEU A 80 -17.56 9.85 -21.08
C LEU A 80 -17.30 9.42 -19.62
N ALA A 81 -17.85 8.28 -19.19
CA ALA A 81 -17.62 7.74 -17.86
C ALA A 81 -16.12 7.47 -17.62
N ALA A 82 -15.42 6.84 -18.57
CA ALA A 82 -13.99 6.58 -18.48
C ALA A 82 -13.18 7.88 -18.37
N VAL A 83 -13.53 8.92 -19.14
CA VAL A 83 -12.89 10.24 -19.03
C VAL A 83 -13.12 10.86 -17.64
N THR A 84 -14.35 10.83 -17.12
CA THR A 84 -14.64 11.40 -15.78
C THR A 84 -13.87 10.70 -14.65
N VAL A 85 -13.79 9.36 -14.70
CA VAL A 85 -13.00 8.58 -13.75
C VAL A 85 -11.52 8.91 -13.89
N GLY A 86 -11.02 9.02 -15.12
CA GLY A 86 -9.63 9.42 -15.38
C GLY A 86 -9.29 10.80 -14.81
N VAL A 87 -10.19 11.79 -14.94
CA VAL A 87 -10.01 13.13 -14.35
C VAL A 87 -9.96 13.07 -12.82
N GLN A 88 -10.87 12.33 -12.18
CA GLN A 88 -10.86 12.17 -10.71
C GLN A 88 -9.59 11.46 -10.23
N TRP A 89 -9.09 10.49 -11.00
CA TRP A 89 -7.87 9.77 -10.66
C TRP A 89 -6.63 10.66 -10.80
N ALA A 90 -6.57 11.48 -11.85
CA ALA A 90 -5.48 12.46 -12.05
C ALA A 90 -5.50 13.56 -10.98
N ASP A 91 -6.67 14.09 -10.63
CA ASP A 91 -6.83 15.08 -9.55
C ASP A 91 -6.42 14.50 -8.19
N ARG A 92 -6.84 13.26 -7.91
CA ARG A 92 -6.41 12.54 -6.71
C ARG A 92 -4.90 12.28 -6.71
N ALA A 93 -4.30 11.90 -7.84
CA ALA A 93 -2.87 11.69 -7.94
C ALA A 93 -2.08 13.00 -7.70
N ALA A 94 -2.55 14.11 -8.26
CA ALA A 94 -1.98 15.43 -8.02
C ALA A 94 -2.11 15.86 -6.55
N TRP A 95 -3.28 15.65 -5.94
CA TRP A 95 -3.50 15.89 -4.51
C TRP A 95 -2.58 15.02 -3.63
N ILE A 96 -2.40 13.74 -3.97
CA ILE A 96 -1.48 12.85 -3.25
C ILE A 96 -0.04 13.35 -3.40
N ALA A 97 0.39 13.69 -4.61
CA ALA A 97 1.76 14.16 -4.86
C ALA A 97 2.06 15.49 -4.15
N ASP A 98 1.08 16.40 -4.08
CA ASP A 98 1.22 17.67 -3.36
C ASP A 98 1.24 17.47 -1.84
N ARG A 99 0.41 16.55 -1.32
CA ARG A 99 0.29 16.29 0.12
C ARG A 99 1.40 15.39 0.67
N TYR A 100 1.91 14.50 -0.16
CA TYR A 100 2.94 13.50 0.15
C TYR A 100 4.02 13.60 -0.92
N PRO A 101 4.82 14.69 -0.92
CA PRO A 101 5.96 14.79 -1.81
C PRO A 101 6.84 13.57 -1.62
N ASP A 102 7.45 13.10 -2.72
CA ASP A 102 8.35 11.95 -2.69
C ASP A 102 9.32 12.08 -1.52
N GLU A 103 9.32 11.10 -0.61
CA GLU A 103 10.18 11.10 0.57
C GLU A 103 11.62 11.18 0.06
N ALA A 104 12.29 12.30 0.30
CA ALA A 104 13.68 12.47 -0.09
C ALA A 104 14.56 11.70 0.90
N ILE A 105 14.54 10.37 0.77
CA ILE A 105 15.36 9.46 1.54
C ILE A 105 16.79 9.58 1.04
N LYS A 106 17.68 10.07 1.90
CA LYS A 106 19.12 10.07 1.62
C LYS A 106 19.78 8.98 2.44
N ASP A 107 20.32 7.99 1.74
CA ASP A 107 21.14 6.95 2.36
C ASP A 107 22.53 7.50 2.67
N VAL A 108 22.94 7.37 3.92
CA VAL A 108 24.22 7.81 4.46
C VAL A 108 25.02 6.57 4.84
N GLY A 109 26.15 6.37 4.14
CA GLY A 109 27.04 5.24 4.41
C GLY A 109 27.65 5.28 5.82
N PRO A 110 28.21 4.16 6.31
CA PRO A 110 28.80 4.09 7.64
C PRO A 110 29.88 5.15 7.84
N GLY A 111 29.74 5.97 8.89
CA GLY A 111 30.66 7.06 9.22
C GLY A 111 30.58 8.30 8.32
N ALA A 112 29.76 8.28 7.25
CA ALA A 112 29.52 9.43 6.40
C ALA A 112 28.63 10.47 7.10
N ILE A 113 28.58 11.67 6.52
CA ILE A 113 27.79 12.80 7.00
C ILE A 113 26.71 13.09 5.96
N GLY A 114 25.45 13.11 6.40
CA GLY A 114 24.30 13.55 5.61
C GLY A 114 23.93 14.99 5.95
N THR A 115 23.29 15.68 5.01
CA THR A 115 22.76 17.03 5.25
C THR A 115 21.23 17.02 5.21
N LEU A 116 20.62 17.53 6.27
CA LEU A 116 19.17 17.66 6.43
C LEU A 116 18.85 19.01 7.06
N HIS A 117 17.95 19.79 6.47
CA HIS A 117 17.50 21.07 7.02
C HIS A 117 18.64 22.04 7.45
N GLY A 118 19.66 22.21 6.60
CA GLY A 118 20.80 23.09 6.91
C GLY A 118 21.71 22.57 8.04
N MET A 119 21.52 21.33 8.49
CA MET A 119 22.31 20.66 9.51
C MET A 119 23.12 19.52 8.89
N SER A 120 24.37 19.37 9.31
CA SER A 120 25.19 18.20 9.02
C SER A 120 25.01 17.17 10.12
N TRP A 121 24.69 15.94 9.74
CA TRP A 121 24.38 14.84 10.63
C TRP A 121 25.32 13.66 10.35
N GLY A 122 25.95 13.13 11.39
CA GLY A 122 26.67 11.87 11.34
C GLY A 122 26.16 10.94 12.43
N ALA A 123 26.10 9.64 12.18
CA ALA A 123 25.75 8.66 13.20
C ALA A 123 26.70 7.47 13.13
N ALA A 124 27.06 6.92 14.29
CA ALA A 124 27.78 5.66 14.42
C ALA A 124 26.98 4.71 15.32
N LEU A 125 26.62 3.54 14.80
CA LEU A 125 25.77 2.57 15.50
C LEU A 125 26.60 1.44 16.11
N ALA A 126 26.41 1.21 17.41
CA ALA A 126 27.01 0.11 18.14
C ALA A 126 25.92 -0.74 18.82
N VAL A 127 26.13 -2.06 18.83
CA VAL A 127 25.34 -2.96 19.69
C VAL A 127 25.92 -2.89 21.09
N GLN A 128 25.08 -2.56 22.05
CA GLN A 128 25.43 -2.61 23.46
C GLN A 128 25.10 -3.99 24.03
N PRO A 129 25.90 -4.48 24.99
CA PRO A 129 25.53 -5.66 25.75
C PRO A 129 24.16 -5.48 26.41
N PRO A 130 23.33 -6.53 26.49
CA PRO A 130 22.05 -6.45 27.16
C PRO A 130 22.28 -6.07 28.64
N PRO A 131 21.46 -5.16 29.20
CA PRO A 131 21.56 -4.83 30.62
C PRO A 131 21.24 -6.07 31.48
N PRO A 132 21.76 -6.15 32.71
CA PRO A 132 21.40 -7.22 33.64
C PRO A 132 19.87 -7.26 33.83
N GLY A 133 19.26 -8.42 33.60
CA GLY A 133 17.79 -8.57 33.66
C GLY A 133 17.04 -8.09 32.41
N GLY A 134 17.73 -7.86 31.28
CA GLY A 134 17.11 -7.53 30.01
C GLY A 134 16.20 -8.64 29.44
N VAL A 135 15.36 -8.26 28.48
CA VAL A 135 14.45 -9.19 27.79
C VAL A 135 15.26 -10.14 26.89
N PRO A 136 15.08 -11.47 26.99
CA PRO A 136 15.75 -12.41 26.09
C PRO A 136 15.45 -12.15 24.61
N GLY A 137 16.48 -12.24 23.76
CA GLY A 137 16.36 -12.03 22.32
C GLY A 137 16.22 -10.56 21.88
N VAL A 138 16.33 -9.61 22.82
CA VAL A 138 16.36 -8.17 22.56
C VAL A 138 17.73 -7.63 22.94
N THR A 139 18.28 -6.79 22.07
CA THR A 139 19.53 -6.07 22.32
C THR A 139 19.33 -4.57 22.21
N THR A 140 20.18 -3.80 22.88
CA THR A 140 20.18 -2.35 22.77
C THR A 140 21.11 -1.91 21.66
N LEU A 141 20.62 -1.09 20.74
CA LEU A 141 21.44 -0.32 19.82
C LEU A 141 21.66 1.07 20.40
N LEU A 142 22.92 1.50 20.39
CA LEU A 142 23.34 2.85 20.75
C LEU A 142 23.88 3.52 19.49
N ALA A 143 23.31 4.65 19.12
CA ALA A 143 23.83 5.52 18.08
C ALA A 143 24.47 6.76 18.70
N ASP A 144 25.76 6.96 18.45
CA ASP A 144 26.44 8.22 18.73
C ASP A 144 26.18 9.17 17.57
N VAL A 145 25.35 10.20 17.81
CA VAL A 145 24.92 11.17 16.80
C VAL A 145 25.74 12.45 16.94
N ARG A 146 26.24 12.94 15.81
CA ARG A 146 26.95 14.20 15.64
C ARG A 146 26.08 15.14 14.82
N LEU A 147 25.91 16.36 15.30
CA LEU A 147 25.10 17.41 14.69
C LEU A 147 25.95 18.68 14.56
N THR A 148 26.01 19.27 13.37
CA THR A 148 26.69 20.55 13.14
C THR A 148 25.80 21.47 12.30
N PRO A 149 25.25 22.56 12.88
CA PRO A 149 24.48 23.54 12.12
C PRO A 149 25.34 24.30 11.11
N ALA A 150 24.87 24.46 9.87
CA ALA A 150 25.61 25.23 8.87
C ALA A 150 25.43 26.75 9.03
N SER A 151 24.33 27.19 9.65
CA SER A 151 24.00 28.62 9.79
C SER A 151 23.13 28.88 11.03
N ALA A 152 23.01 30.17 11.41
CA ALA A 152 22.10 30.60 12.48
C ALA A 152 20.62 30.41 12.13
N GLU A 153 20.29 30.41 10.83
CA GLU A 153 18.94 30.12 10.35
C GLU A 153 18.59 28.64 10.57
N ALA A 154 19.51 27.73 10.26
CA ALA A 154 19.33 26.30 10.56
C ALA A 154 19.06 26.06 12.05
N VAL A 155 19.80 26.75 12.94
CA VAL A 155 19.56 26.68 14.40
C VAL A 155 18.19 27.22 14.78
N ARG A 156 17.77 28.36 14.21
CA ARG A 156 16.49 29.00 14.54
C ARG A 156 15.30 28.11 14.14
N ASP A 157 15.41 27.49 12.98
CA ASP A 157 14.34 26.67 12.42
C ASP A 157 14.39 25.22 12.92
N TYR A 158 15.37 24.90 13.78
CA TYR A 158 15.60 23.56 14.30
C TYR A 158 14.40 23.02 15.09
N LEU A 159 13.86 21.91 14.58
CA LEU A 159 12.92 21.04 15.25
C LEU A 159 13.65 19.76 15.65
N THR A 160 13.32 19.21 16.81
CA THR A 160 13.88 17.92 17.21
C THR A 160 13.39 16.83 16.25
N PRO A 161 14.28 16.16 15.50
CA PRO A 161 13.84 15.12 14.58
C PRO A 161 13.36 13.90 15.35
N ARG A 162 12.51 13.11 14.69
CA ARG A 162 12.16 11.78 15.18
C ARG A 162 13.27 10.80 14.81
N PHE A 163 13.66 9.98 15.77
CA PHE A 163 14.59 8.88 15.53
C PHE A 163 13.84 7.54 15.54
N GLU A 164 14.15 6.70 14.57
CA GLU A 164 13.67 5.32 14.48
C GLU A 164 14.83 4.42 14.12
N VAL A 165 14.73 3.14 14.48
CA VAL A 165 15.55 2.10 13.89
C VAL A 165 14.68 1.30 12.92
N ARG A 166 15.21 0.99 11.74
CA ARG A 166 14.53 0.17 10.75
C ARG A 166 15.39 -0.99 10.28
N ASP A 167 14.75 -2.11 9.96
CA ASP A 167 15.39 -3.21 9.27
C ASP A 167 15.10 -3.16 7.75
N ARG A 168 15.69 -4.08 7.00
CA ARG A 168 15.46 -4.20 5.54
C ARG A 168 14.07 -4.68 5.17
N ALA A 169 13.35 -5.31 6.10
CA ALA A 169 11.96 -5.75 5.90
C ALA A 169 10.95 -4.61 6.17
N GLY A 170 11.41 -3.45 6.64
CA GLY A 170 10.59 -2.28 6.90
C GLY A 170 9.97 -2.25 8.30
N HIS A 171 10.33 -3.18 9.19
CA HIS A 171 9.95 -3.11 10.59
C HIS A 171 10.61 -1.90 11.25
N ARG A 172 9.94 -1.33 12.25
CA ARG A 172 10.33 -0.06 12.87
C ARG A 172 10.33 -0.21 14.38
N TRP A 173 11.38 0.30 15.00
CA TRP A 173 11.50 0.44 16.45
C TRP A 173 11.75 1.90 16.79
N GLU A 174 11.13 2.38 17.87
CA GLU A 174 11.36 3.73 18.34
C GLU A 174 12.79 3.87 18.88
N ALA A 175 13.41 5.01 18.60
CA ALA A 175 14.73 5.35 19.11
C ALA A 175 14.64 6.68 19.86
N LEU A 176 15.17 6.71 21.08
CA LEU A 176 15.02 7.84 21.98
C LEU A 176 16.40 8.41 22.34
N PRO A 177 16.56 9.74 22.45
CA PRO A 177 17.77 10.31 23.01
C PRO A 177 18.02 9.75 24.42
N ALA A 178 19.23 9.22 24.66
CA ALA A 178 19.62 8.66 25.96
C ALA A 178 19.70 9.76 27.04
N SER A 179 20.01 10.98 26.62
CA SER A 179 20.03 12.18 27.44
C SER A 179 19.04 13.18 26.87
N THR A 180 17.98 13.48 27.62
CA THR A 180 17.05 14.56 27.30
C THR A 180 17.22 15.73 28.26
N PRO A 181 17.20 16.98 27.76
CA PRO A 181 16.99 17.39 26.36
C PRO A 181 18.28 17.33 25.51
N ILE A 182 18.12 17.24 24.17
CA ILE A 182 19.21 17.58 23.23
C ILE A 182 19.56 19.05 23.48
N SER A 183 20.86 19.35 23.56
CA SER A 183 21.36 20.70 23.88
C SER A 183 20.68 21.77 23.03
N SER A 184 20.11 22.79 23.68
CA SER A 184 19.44 23.91 23.02
C SER A 184 20.41 25.04 22.63
N ASP A 185 21.65 24.96 23.07
CA ASP A 185 22.75 25.90 22.83
C ASP A 185 23.54 25.56 21.56
N LEU A 186 22.84 25.15 20.50
CA LEU A 186 23.45 24.91 19.20
C LEU A 186 24.04 26.21 18.63
N ALA A 187 25.30 26.17 18.21
CA ALA A 187 25.95 27.28 17.52
C ALA A 187 26.32 26.90 16.08
N PRO A 188 26.21 27.83 15.11
CA PRO A 188 26.64 27.56 13.74
C PRO A 188 28.11 27.15 13.66
N GLY A 189 28.37 26.03 12.99
CA GLY A 189 29.70 25.44 12.83
C GLY A 189 30.20 24.64 14.02
N GLU A 190 29.48 24.63 15.16
CA GLU A 190 29.86 23.86 16.33
C GLU A 190 29.25 22.44 16.28
N GLU A 191 30.06 21.43 16.57
CA GLU A 191 29.61 20.03 16.62
C GLU A 191 29.05 19.71 18.01
N THR A 192 27.77 19.36 18.07
CA THR A 192 27.12 18.81 19.26
C THR A 192 27.01 17.30 19.12
N ARG A 193 27.23 16.58 20.24
CA ARG A 193 27.12 15.13 20.30
C ARG A 193 26.08 14.70 21.31
N PHE A 194 25.31 13.69 20.96
CA PHE A 194 24.38 13.03 21.88
C PHE A 194 24.17 11.59 21.46
N GLN A 195 23.56 10.81 22.35
CA GLN A 195 23.31 9.41 22.15
C GLN A 195 21.83 9.15 21.91
N VAL A 196 21.53 8.22 21.02
CA VAL A 196 20.19 7.70 20.77
C VAL A 196 20.20 6.20 21.03
N VAL A 197 19.21 5.71 21.77
CA VAL A 197 19.08 4.30 22.13
C VAL A 197 17.80 3.70 21.57
N SER A 198 17.86 2.46 21.13
CA SER A 198 16.69 1.68 20.72
C SER A 198 16.84 0.22 21.13
N ALA A 199 15.74 -0.43 21.47
CA ALA A 199 15.70 -1.86 21.75
C ALA A 199 15.19 -2.61 20.52
N VAL A 200 15.99 -3.51 19.97
CA VAL A 200 15.68 -4.26 18.74
C VAL A 200 15.88 -5.77 18.95
N PRO A 201 15.22 -6.62 18.16
CA PRO A 201 15.54 -8.04 18.14
C PRO A 201 17.02 -8.28 17.79
N GLU A 202 17.66 -9.20 18.50
CA GLU A 202 19.07 -9.54 18.29
C GLU A 202 19.34 -9.95 16.84
N THR A 203 18.38 -10.65 16.22
CA THR A 203 18.43 -11.14 14.84
C THR A 203 18.54 -10.03 13.78
N VAL A 204 18.11 -8.80 14.08
CA VAL A 204 18.17 -7.67 13.13
C VAL A 204 19.24 -6.65 13.50
N SER A 205 19.82 -6.74 14.69
CA SER A 205 20.77 -5.75 15.22
C SER A 205 22.00 -5.51 14.32
N GLY A 206 22.41 -6.53 13.57
CA GLY A 206 23.52 -6.47 12.60
C GLY A 206 23.24 -5.68 11.32
N THR A 207 21.96 -5.52 10.96
CA THR A 207 21.52 -4.92 9.69
C THR A 207 20.59 -3.73 9.87
N ALA A 208 20.32 -3.38 11.12
CA ALA A 208 19.43 -2.29 11.48
C ALA A 208 20.09 -0.94 11.18
N GLU A 209 19.29 -0.02 10.66
CA GLU A 209 19.69 1.33 10.26
C GLU A 209 19.02 2.36 11.16
N LEU A 210 19.73 3.44 11.49
CA LEU A 210 19.13 4.58 12.17
C LEU A 210 18.47 5.48 11.13
N VAL A 211 17.21 5.80 11.34
CA VAL A 211 16.41 6.68 10.49
C VAL A 211 16.12 7.95 11.26
N LEU A 212 16.47 9.08 10.67
CA LEU A 212 16.22 10.42 11.20
C LEU A 212 15.23 11.12 10.28
N THR A 213 14.05 11.42 10.81
CA THR A 213 12.98 12.10 10.07
C THR A 213 12.73 13.47 10.69
N TYR A 214 13.01 14.51 9.92
CA TYR A 214 12.79 15.90 10.33
C TYR A 214 11.39 16.39 9.94
N SER A 215 10.97 16.04 8.72
CA SER A 215 9.61 16.20 8.22
C SER A 215 9.25 14.96 7.38
N PRO A 216 7.96 14.71 7.08
CA PRO A 216 7.58 13.57 6.23
C PRO A 216 8.28 13.54 4.85
N ALA A 217 8.81 14.67 4.38
CA ALA A 217 9.50 14.78 3.10
C ALA A 217 11.05 14.66 3.23
N GLU A 218 11.59 14.70 4.45
CA GLU A 218 13.02 14.85 4.71
C GLU A 218 13.52 13.80 5.71
N THR A 219 14.14 12.75 5.17
CA THR A 219 14.63 11.60 5.94
C THR A 219 16.10 11.29 5.60
N LEU A 220 16.93 11.08 6.63
CA LEU A 220 18.26 10.46 6.50
C LEU A 220 18.21 9.01 7.01
N ARG A 221 18.90 8.10 6.31
CA ARG A 221 19.09 6.71 6.74
C ARG A 221 20.58 6.45 6.93
N PHE A 222 21.00 6.14 8.15
CA PHE A 222 22.38 5.81 8.45
C PHE A 222 22.55 4.31 8.49
N ALA A 223 23.34 3.80 7.56
CA ALA A 223 23.79 2.43 7.58
C ALA A 223 24.75 2.19 8.75
N ARG A 224 24.68 0.99 9.32
CA ARG A 224 25.60 0.51 10.34
C ARG A 224 26.93 0.08 9.73
#